data_AF-A0A932ZEN3-F1
#
_entry.id   AF-A0A932ZEN3-F1
#
_cell.length_a   1.000
_cell.length_b   1.000
_cell.length_c   1.000
_cell.angle_alpha   90.00
_cell.angle_beta   90.00
_cell.angle_gamma   90.00
#
_symmetry.space_group_name_H-M   'P 1'
#
loop_
_entity.id
_entity.type
_entity.pdbx_description
1 polymer ?
#
loop_
_entity_poly.entity_id
_entity_poly.type
_entity_poly.pdbx_seq_one_letter_code
_entity_poly.pdbx_strand_id
1 'polypeptide(L)'
;IQDTHHPVAHGLYYEDQKPEAMKYTRHFLAERLPKFLAYFERVIGGANGRVFMVGRSLSYIDLSMFQLIEGLRFSFPRTMQRVEPGYPGLAALHERVAARPNIAAYLKSARRIAFNDRGIFRHYPELEQ
;
A
#
# COMPACT_ATOMS: atom_id res chain seq x y z
N ILE A 1 -7.89 2.81 3.45
CA ILE A 1 -7.08 3.69 2.56
C ILE A 1 -7.99 4.76 1.98
N GLN A 2 -9.07 4.43 1.27
CA GLN A 2 -10.03 5.46 0.80
C GLN A 2 -10.49 6.41 1.93
N ASP A 3 -10.87 5.84 3.07
CA ASP A 3 -11.33 6.61 4.24
C ASP A 3 -10.27 7.56 4.83
N THR A 4 -8.98 7.43 4.48
CA THR A 4 -7.97 8.38 4.97
C THR A 4 -8.16 9.77 4.36
N HIS A 5 -8.83 9.86 3.20
CA HIS A 5 -9.15 11.12 2.53
C HIS A 5 -10.65 11.32 2.26
N HIS A 6 -11.48 10.29 2.47
CA HIS A 6 -12.95 10.40 2.43
C HIS A 6 -13.64 9.63 3.57
N PRO A 7 -13.45 10.00 4.86
CA PRO A 7 -13.99 9.25 5.99
C PRO A 7 -15.49 9.45 6.26
N VAL A 8 -16.10 10.54 5.77
CA VAL A 8 -17.51 10.88 6.06
C VAL A 8 -18.43 10.39 4.95
N ALA A 9 -18.13 10.79 3.71
CA ALA A 9 -18.88 10.37 2.53
C ALA A 9 -18.01 10.43 1.28
N HIS A 10 -18.16 9.44 0.40
CA HIS A 10 -17.43 9.36 -0.87
C HIS A 10 -17.84 10.42 -1.90
N GLY A 11 -19.01 11.07 -1.70
CA GLY A 11 -19.47 12.16 -2.56
C GLY A 11 -18.96 13.54 -2.17
N LEU A 12 -18.36 13.69 -0.99
CA LEU A 12 -17.75 14.95 -0.54
C LEU A 12 -16.31 15.05 -1.04
N TYR A 13 -15.84 16.26 -1.33
CA TYR A 13 -14.43 16.47 -1.64
C TYR A 13 -13.56 16.23 -0.39
N TYR A 14 -12.25 16.11 -0.57
CA TYR A 14 -11.32 15.96 0.55
C TYR A 14 -11.35 17.20 1.45
N GLU A 15 -11.42 18.37 0.82
CA GLU A 15 -11.44 19.69 1.43
C GLU A 15 -12.63 19.87 2.37
N ASP A 16 -13.78 19.25 2.05
CA ASP A 16 -15.02 19.34 2.83
C ASP A 16 -15.00 18.47 4.11
N GLN A 17 -14.04 17.55 4.24
CA GLN A 17 -13.96 16.59 5.35
C GLN A 17 -12.52 16.42 5.87
N LYS A 18 -11.70 17.46 5.68
CA LYS A 18 -10.28 17.44 6.03
C LYS A 18 -10.02 17.21 7.53
N PRO A 19 -10.73 17.83 8.49
CA PRO A 19 -10.52 17.57 9.91
C PRO A 19 -10.77 16.09 10.28
N GLU A 20 -11.83 15.49 9.73
CA GLU A 20 -12.18 14.08 9.93
C GLU A 20 -11.15 13.17 9.28
N ALA A 21 -10.65 13.53 8.08
CA ALA A 21 -9.62 12.81 7.36
C ALA A 21 -8.32 12.75 8.16
N MET A 22 -7.92 13.87 8.77
CA MET A 22 -6.76 13.92 9.67
C MET A 22 -6.97 13.01 10.89
N LYS A 23 -8.14 13.07 11.54
CA LYS A 23 -8.46 12.22 12.69
C LYS A 23 -8.43 10.74 12.33
N TYR A 24 -9.11 10.34 11.25
CA TYR A 24 -9.13 8.96 10.78
C TYR A 24 -7.72 8.48 10.43
N THR A 25 -6.97 9.29 9.68
CA THR A 25 -5.65 8.87 9.20
C THR A 25 -4.68 8.62 10.34
N ARG A 26 -4.69 9.43 11.40
CA ARG A 26 -3.87 9.17 12.59
C ARG A 26 -4.13 7.78 13.19
N HIS A 27 -5.39 7.41 13.38
CA HIS A 27 -5.73 6.06 13.88
C HIS A 27 -5.42 4.96 12.86
N PHE A 28 -5.65 5.21 11.57
CA PHE A 28 -5.29 4.27 10.52
C PHE A 28 -3.79 3.95 10.54
N LEU A 29 -2.93 4.97 10.59
CA LEU A 29 -1.48 4.81 10.60
C LEU A 29 -0.97 4.19 11.92
N ALA A 30 -1.59 4.54 13.06
CA ALA A 30 -1.18 4.02 14.37
C ALA A 30 -1.63 2.57 14.62
N GLU A 31 -2.80 2.17 14.12
CA GLU A 31 -3.44 0.91 14.51
C GLU A 31 -3.65 -0.03 13.33
N ARG A 32 -4.29 0.45 12.25
CA ARG A 32 -4.74 -0.43 11.15
C ARG A 32 -3.59 -0.82 10.23
N LEU A 33 -2.77 0.15 9.82
CA LEU A 33 -1.63 -0.08 8.93
C LEU A 33 -0.67 -1.14 9.51
N PRO A 34 -0.12 -1.00 10.73
CA PRO A 34 0.79 -2.00 11.28
C PRO A 34 0.10 -3.35 11.51
N LYS A 35 -1.18 -3.38 11.89
CA LYS A 35 -1.95 -4.63 12.04
C LYS A 35 -1.99 -5.43 10.74
N PHE A 36 -2.31 -4.77 9.61
CA PHE A 36 -2.40 -5.46 8.32
C PHE A 36 -1.02 -5.82 7.76
N LEU A 37 -0.03 -4.93 7.87
CA LEU A 37 1.34 -5.25 7.46
C LEU A 37 1.88 -6.45 8.25
N ALA A 38 1.69 -6.49 9.58
CA ALA A 38 2.09 -7.63 10.40
C ALA A 38 1.35 -8.93 10.04
N TYR A 39 0.06 -8.83 9.71
CA TYR A 39 -0.71 -9.99 9.26
C TYR A 39 -0.14 -10.58 7.96
N PHE A 40 0.07 -9.75 6.94
CA PHE A 40 0.57 -10.22 5.65
C PHE A 40 2.05 -10.63 5.69
N GLU A 41 2.86 -9.98 6.53
CA GLU A 41 4.23 -10.41 6.81
C GLU A 41 4.25 -11.82 7.41
N ARG A 42 3.33 -12.13 8.34
CA ARG A 42 3.19 -13.50 8.87
C ARG A 42 2.76 -14.50 7.79
N VAL A 43 1.85 -14.10 6.90
CA VAL A 43 1.39 -14.96 5.80
C VAL A 43 2.56 -15.34 4.89
N ILE A 44 3.40 -14.37 4.50
CA ILE A 44 4.56 -14.67 3.64
C ILE A 44 5.70 -15.36 4.40
N GLY A 45 5.94 -15.01 5.67
CA GLY A 45 6.96 -15.67 6.51
C GLY A 45 6.62 -17.12 6.85
N GLY A 46 5.33 -17.45 7.00
CA GLY A 46 4.85 -18.80 7.26
C GLY A 46 4.87 -19.73 6.04
N ALA A 47 5.33 -19.25 4.88
CA ALA A 47 5.24 -19.99 3.64
C ALA A 47 6.28 -21.12 3.48
N ASN A 48 6.95 -21.58 4.55
CA ASN A 48 7.91 -22.71 4.57
C ASN A 48 8.91 -22.68 3.38
N GLY A 49 9.59 -21.53 3.19
CA GLY A 49 10.57 -21.34 2.11
C GLY A 49 9.96 -21.03 0.73
N ARG A 50 8.65 -20.87 0.63
CA ARG A 50 8.01 -20.35 -0.59
C ARG A 50 8.21 -18.83 -0.69
N VAL A 51 8.19 -18.35 -1.93
CA VAL A 51 8.49 -16.96 -2.27
C VAL A 51 7.25 -16.13 -2.65
N PHE A 52 6.08 -16.74 -2.60
CA PHE A 52 4.77 -16.15 -2.92
C PHE A 52 3.81 -16.37 -1.74
N MET A 53 2.79 -15.53 -1.63
CA MET A 53 1.88 -15.54 -0.48
C MET A 53 1.03 -16.81 -0.39
N VAL A 54 0.66 -17.40 -1.54
CA VAL A 54 -0.12 -18.63 -1.61
C VAL A 54 0.45 -19.55 -2.69
N GLY A 55 0.53 -20.86 -2.40
CA GLY A 55 0.99 -21.86 -3.36
C GLY A 55 2.48 -21.74 -3.70
N ARG A 56 2.87 -22.27 -4.86
CA ARG A 56 4.28 -22.33 -5.32
C ARG A 56 4.59 -21.35 -6.44
N SER A 57 3.58 -20.61 -6.92
CA SER A 57 3.67 -19.73 -8.08
C SER A 57 2.99 -18.39 -7.79
N LEU A 58 3.36 -17.37 -8.56
CA LEU A 58 2.70 -16.06 -8.53
C LEU A 58 1.18 -16.23 -8.67
N SER A 59 0.46 -15.48 -7.86
CA SER A 59 -1.00 -15.38 -7.88
C SER A 59 -1.43 -13.92 -7.78
N TYR A 60 -2.73 -13.66 -7.93
CA TYR A 60 -3.26 -12.29 -7.89
C TYR A 60 -3.05 -11.59 -6.54
N ILE A 61 -2.91 -12.34 -5.43
CA ILE A 61 -2.64 -11.72 -4.13
C ILE A 61 -1.23 -11.11 -4.07
N ASP A 62 -0.25 -11.72 -4.76
CA ASP A 62 1.11 -11.17 -4.85
C ASP A 62 1.10 -9.84 -5.64
N LEU A 63 0.34 -9.79 -6.74
CA LEU A 63 0.15 -8.57 -7.54
C LEU A 63 -0.60 -7.49 -6.77
N SER A 64 -1.62 -7.87 -6.01
CA SER A 64 -2.41 -6.96 -5.18
C SER A 64 -1.57 -6.38 -4.05
N MET A 65 -0.74 -7.21 -3.40
CA MET A 65 0.18 -6.74 -2.36
C MET A 65 1.28 -5.85 -2.92
N PHE A 66 1.83 -6.17 -4.10
CA PHE A 66 2.74 -5.27 -4.80
C PHE A 66 2.10 -3.87 -4.97
N GLN A 67 0.86 -3.81 -5.47
CA GLN A 67 0.16 -2.54 -5.68
C GLN A 67 -0.17 -1.82 -4.37
N LEU A 68 -0.51 -2.55 -3.31
CA LEU A 68 -0.73 -1.99 -1.98
C LEU A 68 0.53 -1.34 -1.42
N ILE A 69 1.68 -2.00 -1.54
CA ILE A 69 2.97 -1.44 -1.09
C ILE A 69 3.33 -0.20 -1.91
N GLU A 70 3.20 -0.24 -3.24
CA GLU A 70 3.41 0.94 -4.11
C GLU A 70 2.53 2.12 -3.69
N GLY A 71 1.25 1.87 -3.48
CA GLY A 71 0.29 2.91 -3.12
C GLY A 71 0.47 3.47 -1.71
N LEU A 72 0.86 2.63 -0.74
CA LEU A 72 1.19 3.06 0.61
C LEU A 72 2.47 3.89 0.64
N ARG A 73 3.51 3.49 -0.11
CA ARG A 73 4.75 4.27 -0.27
C ARG A 73 4.47 5.65 -0.90
N PHE A 74 3.53 5.72 -1.84
CA PHE A 74 3.09 6.99 -2.41
C PHE A 74 2.25 7.84 -1.44
N SER A 75 1.25 7.24 -0.78
CA SER A 75 0.28 8.00 0.04
C SER A 75 0.91 8.47 1.36
N PHE A 76 1.74 7.62 1.98
CA PHE A 76 2.30 7.81 3.31
C PHE A 76 3.83 7.57 3.33
N PRO A 77 4.62 8.30 2.54
CA PRO A 77 6.06 8.05 2.37
C PRO A 77 6.83 8.10 3.69
N ARG A 78 6.53 9.04 4.60
CA ARG A 78 7.26 9.17 5.87
C ARG A 78 6.97 8.00 6.79
N THR A 79 5.70 7.59 6.85
CA THR A 79 5.28 6.45 7.67
C THR A 79 5.88 5.16 7.13
N MET A 80 5.80 4.93 5.82
CA MET A 80 6.36 3.73 5.20
C MET A 80 7.87 3.64 5.37
N GLN A 81 8.61 4.74 5.23
CA GLN A 81 10.06 4.76 5.50
C GLN A 81 10.41 4.27 6.91
N ARG A 82 9.57 4.59 7.90
CA ARG A 82 9.77 4.19 9.31
C ARG A 82 9.36 2.76 9.59
N VAL A 83 8.23 2.29 9.04
CA VAL A 83 7.63 1.00 9.44
C VAL A 83 8.01 -0.16 8.52
N GLU A 84 8.26 0.10 7.25
CA GLU A 84 8.57 -0.92 6.24
C GLU A 84 9.77 -1.82 6.59
N PRO A 85 10.86 -1.32 7.22
CA PRO A 85 11.97 -2.18 7.66
C PRO A 85 11.55 -3.33 8.60
N GLY A 86 10.40 -3.21 9.28
CA GLY A 86 9.83 -4.26 10.12
C GLY A 86 9.11 -5.39 9.35
N TYR A 87 8.97 -5.26 8.02
CA TYR A 87 8.22 -6.20 7.16
C TYR A 87 9.05 -6.63 5.93
N PRO A 88 10.22 -7.27 6.14
CA PRO A 88 11.16 -7.59 5.06
C PRO A 88 10.59 -8.59 4.03
N GLY A 89 9.69 -9.48 4.43
CA GLY A 89 9.01 -10.41 3.52
C GLY A 89 8.15 -9.69 2.49
N LEU A 90 7.37 -8.69 2.94
CA LEU A 90 6.57 -7.84 2.06
C LEU A 90 7.43 -7.01 1.11
N ALA A 91 8.54 -6.43 1.60
CA ALA A 91 9.49 -5.73 0.75
C ALA A 91 10.09 -6.65 -0.32
N ALA A 92 10.52 -7.86 0.07
CA ALA A 92 11.07 -8.84 -0.87
C ALA A 92 10.04 -9.35 -1.89
N LEU A 93 8.76 -9.48 -1.49
CA LEU A 93 7.68 -9.81 -2.41
C LEU A 93 7.49 -8.72 -3.46
N HIS A 94 7.46 -7.46 -3.02
CA HIS A 94 7.32 -6.31 -3.90
C HIS A 94 8.43 -6.29 -4.96
N GLU A 95 9.69 -6.39 -4.55
CA GLU A 95 10.84 -6.41 -5.48
C GLU A 95 10.76 -7.58 -6.47
N ARG A 96 10.39 -8.77 -5.98
CA ARG A 96 10.23 -9.96 -6.83
C ARG A 96 9.14 -9.78 -7.87
N VAL A 97 8.02 -9.17 -7.52
CA VAL A 97 6.93 -8.89 -8.46
C VAL A 97 7.37 -7.85 -9.49
N ALA A 98 8.02 -6.76 -9.03
CA ALA A 98 8.52 -5.70 -9.89
C ALA A 98 9.52 -6.19 -10.95
N ALA A 99 10.39 -7.12 -10.57
CA ALA A 99 11.45 -7.65 -11.44
C ALA A 99 10.94 -8.62 -12.52
N ARG A 100 9.66 -9.05 -12.50
CA ARG A 100 9.14 -9.99 -13.50
C ARG A 100 9.10 -9.33 -14.88
N PRO A 101 9.54 -9.98 -15.97
CA PRO A 101 9.69 -9.34 -17.28
C PRO A 101 8.43 -8.58 -17.76
N ASN A 102 7.26 -9.22 -17.71
CA ASN A 102 6.02 -8.60 -18.17
C ASN A 102 5.53 -7.47 -17.23
N ILE A 103 5.81 -7.59 -15.94
CA ILE A 103 5.49 -6.53 -14.96
C ILE A 103 6.44 -5.36 -15.18
N ALA A 104 7.76 -5.57 -15.20
CA ALA A 104 8.75 -4.54 -15.49
C ALA A 104 8.47 -3.80 -16.82
N ALA A 105 8.07 -4.52 -17.86
CA ALA A 105 7.66 -3.93 -19.14
C ALA A 105 6.39 -3.07 -19.00
N TYR A 106 5.37 -3.56 -18.28
CA TYR A 106 4.17 -2.78 -17.99
C TYR A 106 4.50 -1.53 -17.16
N LEU A 107 5.33 -1.65 -16.14
CA LEU A 107 5.68 -0.57 -15.23
C LEU A 107 6.41 0.60 -15.92
N LYS A 108 7.09 0.33 -17.05
CA LYS A 108 7.76 1.32 -17.90
C LYS A 108 6.89 1.83 -19.05
N SER A 109 5.70 1.27 -19.23
CA SER A 109 4.82 1.61 -20.34
C SER A 109 3.88 2.77 -19.99
N ALA A 110 3.40 3.49 -21.00
CA ALA A 110 2.37 4.53 -20.85
C ALA A 110 1.02 3.99 -20.31
N ARG A 111 0.83 2.66 -20.28
CA ARG A 111 -0.38 2.04 -19.70
C ARG A 111 -0.36 2.11 -18.17
N ARG A 112 0.81 2.22 -17.53
CA ARG A 112 0.92 2.38 -16.08
C ARG A 112 0.66 3.84 -15.73
N ILE A 113 -0.60 4.16 -15.43
CA ILE A 113 -0.97 5.49 -14.95
C ILE A 113 -0.28 5.75 -13.61
N ALA A 114 0.41 6.89 -13.51
CA ALA A 114 1.05 7.32 -12.27
C ALA A 114 0.01 7.61 -11.18
N PHE A 115 0.39 7.42 -9.92
CA PHE A 115 -0.45 7.85 -8.80
C PHE A 115 -0.72 9.36 -8.88
N ASN A 116 -1.93 9.75 -8.50
CA ASN A 116 -2.44 11.10 -8.59
C ASN A 116 -3.58 11.30 -7.57
N ASP A 117 -4.14 12.50 -7.54
CA ASP A 117 -5.21 12.92 -6.63
C ASP A 117 -6.61 12.39 -6.99
N ARG A 118 -6.74 11.54 -8.02
CA ARG A 118 -8.03 10.95 -8.45
C ARG A 118 -8.12 9.45 -8.18
N GLY A 119 -7.06 8.83 -7.66
CA GLY A 119 -7.00 7.41 -7.35
C GLY A 119 -7.44 7.05 -5.93
N ILE A 120 -7.32 5.75 -5.61
CA ILE A 120 -7.47 5.20 -4.24
C ILE A 120 -6.34 5.65 -3.32
N PHE A 121 -5.13 5.80 -3.88
CA PHE A 121 -3.94 6.23 -3.16
C PHE A 121 -3.69 7.69 -3.50
N ARG A 122 -3.78 8.55 -2.49
CA ARG A 122 -3.59 10.00 -2.62
C ARG A 122 -2.59 10.46 -1.57
N HIS A 123 -1.69 11.33 -1.97
CA HIS A 123 -0.69 11.91 -1.08
C HIS A 123 -1.13 13.31 -0.65
N TYR A 124 -1.45 13.45 0.64
CA TYR A 124 -1.72 14.72 1.29
C TYR A 124 -0.73 14.85 2.46
N PRO A 125 0.31 15.70 2.35
CA PRO A 125 1.36 15.81 3.36
C PRO A 125 0.86 16.08 4.79
N GLU A 126 -0.26 16.80 4.92
CA GLU A 126 -0.93 17.10 6.19
C GLU A 126 -1.53 15.87 6.90
N LEU A 127 -1.76 14.77 6.18
CA LEU A 127 -2.27 13.54 6.78
C LEU A 127 -1.18 12.70 7.46
N GLU A 128 0.10 13.06 7.28
CA GLU A 128 1.25 12.48 7.98
C GLU A 128 1.85 13.42 9.05
N GLN A 129 1.12 14.45 9.49
CA GLN A 129 1.52 15.38 10.56
C GLN A 129 1.06 14.94 11.95
#